data_AF-A0A811R8V3-F1
#
_entry.id   AF-A0A811R8V3-F1
#
_cell.length_a   1.000
_cell.length_b   1.000
_cell.length_c   1.000
_cell.angle_alpha   90.00
_cell.angle_beta   90.00
_cell.angle_gamma   90.00
#
_symmetry.space_group_name_H-M   'P 1'
#
loop_
_entity.id
_entity.type
_entity.pdbx_description
1 polymer ?
#
loop_
_entity_poly.entity_id
_entity_poly.type
_entity_poly.pdbx_seq_one_letter_code
_entity_poly.pdbx_strand_id
1 'polypeptide(L)'
;MEMDQGRQGELNSMTGTMSSAYDEDEAPLPVPVHASRSGVLEQNTYCEYPAVANGADHHGFAVMVHLKAPALVTAALLDLVAVLDVSESMAGAKLAQVKRAMAFVIDRLSVVAFSGDARQVIPLTRITDDTKAAAKLAVEALEACTPASTNVRAGLDEAAKVLGGRRQWNDVASVILVSDGHDSCVVPEFFLRDSGLCSWRAPVHTFRLGSDLDAAAMYNISEAVGGTFSFIEDHAVIQDALAQCIGGFRSVTAQDVFLEISCAQDDDDLNVTAVMAGRSVTSKFPDDEGSVDVGELYADEERRFLCFLDIPRLDDAGC
;
A
#
# COMPACT_ATOMS: atom_id res chain seq x y z
N MET A 1 19.51 -65.38 -31.96
CA MET A 1 20.01 -66.03 -30.74
C MET A 1 20.19 -64.92 -29.72
N GLU A 2 19.17 -64.46 -29.03
CA GLU A 2 18.20 -65.23 -28.23
C GLU A 2 18.91 -66.12 -27.20
N MET A 3 19.05 -65.60 -25.97
CA MET A 3 18.54 -66.15 -24.70
C MET A 3 19.31 -65.49 -23.53
N ASP A 4 18.66 -64.73 -22.64
CA ASP A 4 17.94 -65.21 -21.42
C ASP A 4 18.96 -65.55 -20.31
N GLN A 5 18.87 -65.23 -19.01
CA GLN A 5 17.81 -64.83 -18.10
C GLN A 5 18.56 -64.36 -16.82
N GLY A 6 18.17 -63.28 -16.14
CA GLY A 6 17.36 -63.39 -14.92
C GLY A 6 18.17 -63.38 -13.62
N ARG A 7 18.12 -62.25 -12.89
CA ARG A 7 18.03 -62.29 -11.41
C ARG A 7 17.38 -61.04 -10.83
N GLN A 8 16.19 -61.27 -10.29
CA GLN A 8 15.34 -60.44 -9.44
C GLN A 8 16.08 -59.73 -8.29
N GLY A 9 15.57 -58.55 -7.89
CA GLY A 9 15.87 -57.93 -6.60
C GLY A 9 15.21 -56.56 -6.40
N GLU A 10 13.94 -56.58 -6.01
CA GLU A 10 13.23 -55.61 -5.17
C GLU A 10 13.05 -54.14 -5.65
N LEU A 11 11.82 -53.91 -6.13
CA LEU A 11 11.09 -52.64 -6.01
C LEU A 11 10.88 -52.30 -4.53
N ASN A 12 11.35 -51.14 -4.08
CA ASN A 12 10.79 -50.45 -2.92
C ASN A 12 10.59 -48.97 -3.22
N SER A 13 9.32 -48.64 -3.46
CA SER A 13 8.62 -47.42 -3.09
C SER A 13 9.46 -46.28 -2.50
N MET A 14 9.72 -45.25 -3.30
CA MET A 14 10.01 -43.90 -2.81
C MET A 14 8.80 -43.00 -3.04
N THR A 15 7.71 -43.27 -2.31
CA THR A 15 6.75 -42.24 -1.92
C THR A 15 7.37 -41.46 -0.76
N GLY A 16 8.19 -40.45 -1.09
CA GLY A 16 8.64 -39.45 -0.15
C GLY A 16 7.58 -38.36 -0.03
N THR A 17 6.72 -38.48 0.97
CA THR A 17 5.80 -37.43 1.41
C THR A 17 6.63 -36.21 1.81
N MET A 18 6.60 -35.14 1.01
CA MET A 18 7.06 -33.82 1.44
C MET A 18 6.07 -33.32 2.50
N SER A 19 6.39 -33.61 3.75
CA SER A 19 5.70 -33.07 4.92
C SER A 19 5.89 -31.55 4.94
N SER A 20 4.79 -30.81 4.92
CA SER A 20 4.77 -29.38 5.22
C SER A 20 5.13 -29.20 6.70
N ALA A 21 6.27 -28.57 6.95
CA ALA A 21 6.64 -28.06 8.26
C ALA A 21 7.22 -26.67 8.05
N TYR A 22 6.33 -25.73 7.73
CA TYR A 22 6.57 -24.30 7.87
C TYR A 22 5.38 -23.77 8.65
N ASP A 23 5.39 -24.00 9.96
CA ASP A 23 4.55 -23.27 10.89
C ASP A 23 5.21 -23.28 12.27
N GLU A 24 5.26 -22.09 12.88
CA GLU A 24 5.41 -21.80 14.32
C GLU A 24 6.80 -21.91 14.99
N ASP A 25 7.74 -21.06 14.59
CA ASP A 25 8.85 -20.66 15.48
C ASP A 25 9.16 -19.14 15.31
N GLU A 26 8.13 -18.29 15.39
CA GLU A 26 8.36 -16.87 15.71
C GLU A 26 8.61 -16.79 17.21
N ALA A 27 9.87 -16.57 17.60
CA ALA A 27 10.24 -16.40 19.01
C ALA A 27 9.31 -15.34 19.64
N PRO A 28 8.78 -15.57 20.86
CA PRO A 28 7.87 -14.63 21.50
C PRO A 28 8.56 -13.26 21.58
N LEU A 29 7.84 -12.22 21.14
CA LEU A 29 8.36 -10.86 21.20
C LEU A 29 8.78 -10.55 22.65
N PRO A 30 9.92 -9.84 22.84
CA PRO A 30 10.33 -9.40 24.17
C PRO A 30 9.21 -8.60 24.84
N VAL A 31 9.19 -8.51 26.17
CA VAL A 31 8.14 -7.72 26.86
C VAL A 31 8.26 -6.25 26.42
N PRO A 32 7.17 -5.59 26.00
CA PRO A 32 7.25 -4.19 25.58
C PRO A 32 7.66 -3.33 26.78
N VAL A 33 8.62 -2.44 26.54
CA VAL A 33 9.09 -1.44 27.52
C VAL A 33 7.99 -0.39 27.74
N HIS A 34 7.19 -0.13 26.71
CA HIS A 34 6.03 0.74 26.77
C HIS A 34 4.90 0.17 25.92
N ALA A 35 3.67 0.19 26.46
CA ALA A 35 2.47 -0.16 25.73
C ALA A 35 1.42 0.94 25.94
N SER A 36 0.90 1.48 24.84
CA SER A 36 -0.12 2.53 24.85
C SER A 36 -1.20 2.23 23.82
N ARG A 37 -2.35 2.89 23.99
CA ARG A 37 -3.40 2.95 22.98
C ARG A 37 -3.59 4.41 22.58
N SER A 38 -3.50 4.68 21.28
CA SER A 38 -3.77 6.00 20.70
C SER A 38 -4.97 5.88 19.78
N GLY A 39 -6.12 6.39 20.22
CA GLY A 39 -7.40 6.19 19.54
C GLY A 39 -7.76 4.71 19.42
N VAL A 40 -7.82 4.20 18.19
CA VAL A 40 -8.15 2.81 17.86
C VAL A 40 -6.93 1.89 17.70
N LEU A 41 -5.71 2.45 17.74
CA LEU A 41 -4.46 1.72 17.50
C LEU A 41 -3.81 1.24 18.80
N GLU A 42 -3.27 0.03 18.76
CA GLU A 42 -2.37 -0.49 19.80
C GLU A 42 -0.92 -0.20 19.41
N GLN A 43 -0.16 0.39 20.34
CA GLN A 43 1.24 0.73 20.15
C GLN A 43 2.07 0.05 21.24
N ASN A 44 3.08 -0.70 20.81
CA ASN A 44 4.06 -1.35 21.68
C ASN A 44 5.47 -0.91 21.29
N THR A 45 6.32 -0.64 22.26
CA THR A 45 7.70 -0.23 22.05
C THR A 45 8.65 -1.23 22.70
N TYR A 46 9.63 -1.70 21.94
CA TYR A 46 10.67 -2.64 22.38
C TYR A 46 12.03 -1.99 22.21
N CYS A 47 12.85 -2.00 23.25
CA CYS A 47 14.20 -1.47 23.21
C CYS A 47 15.22 -2.61 23.12
N GLU A 48 16.37 -2.37 22.48
CA GLU A 48 17.47 -3.34 22.42
C GLU A 48 17.90 -3.79 23.82
N TYR A 49 18.00 -2.83 24.75
CA TYR A 49 18.22 -3.08 26.17
C TYR A 49 17.12 -2.41 27.01
N PRO A 50 16.68 -3.03 28.12
CA PRO A 50 15.68 -2.42 29.01
C PRO A 50 16.23 -1.20 29.77
N ALA A 51 17.55 -1.09 29.89
CA ALA A 51 18.27 0.05 30.45
C ALA A 51 19.70 0.08 29.94
N VAL A 52 20.26 1.28 29.79
CA VAL A 52 21.68 1.53 29.49
C VAL A 52 22.40 2.01 30.74
N ALA A 53 23.67 1.63 30.89
CA ALA A 53 24.47 2.02 32.04
C ALA A 53 24.80 3.52 32.00
N ASN A 54 24.66 4.20 33.14
CA ASN A 54 25.09 5.59 33.28
C ASN A 54 26.61 5.71 33.05
N GLY A 55 27.05 6.66 32.23
CA GLY A 55 28.48 6.94 32.01
C GLY A 55 29.08 6.48 30.68
N ALA A 56 28.30 5.92 29.74
CA ALA A 56 28.78 5.50 28.43
C ALA A 56 27.91 6.03 27.29
N ASP A 57 28.56 6.52 26.23
CA ASP A 57 27.90 6.88 24.98
C ASP A 57 27.43 5.61 24.26
N HIS A 58 26.16 5.59 23.83
CA HIS A 58 25.60 4.51 23.04
C HIS A 58 25.08 5.06 21.71
N HIS A 59 25.82 4.79 20.63
CA HIS A 59 25.41 5.15 19.29
C HIS A 59 24.58 4.05 18.64
N GLY A 60 23.52 4.42 17.93
CA GLY A 60 22.70 3.48 17.17
C GLY A 60 21.87 2.54 18.05
N PHE A 61 21.44 2.97 19.24
CA PHE A 61 20.56 2.21 20.11
C PHE A 61 19.22 1.94 19.40
N ALA A 62 18.89 0.66 19.22
CA ALA A 62 17.72 0.27 18.45
C ALA A 62 16.44 0.24 19.30
N VAL A 63 15.39 0.90 18.80
CA VAL A 63 14.04 0.90 19.37
C VAL A 63 13.05 0.48 18.30
N MET A 64 12.34 -0.62 18.52
CA MET A 64 11.29 -1.09 17.63
C MET A 64 9.93 -0.60 18.14
N VAL A 65 9.23 0.18 17.31
CA VAL A 65 7.83 0.55 17.52
C VAL A 65 6.95 -0.40 16.71
N HIS A 66 6.04 -1.09 17.38
CA HIS A 66 5.06 -1.99 16.79
C HIS A 66 3.68 -1.36 16.90
N LEU A 67 3.07 -1.08 15.75
CA LEU A 67 1.71 -0.60 15.64
C LEU A 67 0.83 -1.75 15.18
N LYS A 68 -0.29 -1.94 15.86
CA LYS A 68 -1.33 -2.91 15.49
C LYS A 68 -2.67 -2.19 15.33
N ALA A 69 -3.27 -2.42 14.17
CA ALA A 69 -4.63 -1.96 13.89
C ALA A 69 -5.67 -2.91 14.52
N PRO A 70 -6.84 -2.38 14.90
CA PRO A 70 -7.90 -3.20 15.48
C PRO A 70 -8.49 -4.15 14.44
N ALA A 71 -9.12 -5.23 14.92
CA ALA A 71 -9.88 -6.12 14.07
C ALA A 71 -11.08 -5.40 13.42
N LEU A 72 -11.45 -5.84 12.20
CA LEU A 72 -12.55 -5.23 11.46
C LEU A 72 -13.90 -5.50 12.12
N VAL A 73 -14.54 -4.46 12.67
CA VAL A 73 -15.90 -4.57 13.23
C VAL A 73 -16.96 -4.28 12.16
N THR A 74 -16.73 -3.25 11.34
CA THR A 74 -17.58 -2.87 10.20
C THR A 74 -16.70 -2.29 9.10
N ALA A 75 -16.87 -2.75 7.86
CA ALA A 75 -16.16 -2.20 6.71
C ALA A 75 -16.53 -0.72 6.51
N ALA A 76 -15.52 0.13 6.34
CA ALA A 76 -15.73 1.54 6.04
C ALA A 76 -16.37 1.72 4.65
N LEU A 77 -17.19 2.77 4.51
CA LEU A 77 -17.71 3.14 3.19
C LEU A 77 -16.55 3.73 2.38
N LEU A 78 -16.32 3.18 1.19
CA LEU A 78 -15.24 3.58 0.29
C LEU A 78 -15.80 4.35 -0.92
N ASP A 79 -15.20 5.50 -1.22
CA ASP A 79 -15.27 6.15 -2.53
C ASP A 79 -14.08 5.70 -3.40
N LEU A 80 -14.31 4.80 -4.34
CA LEU A 80 -13.29 4.31 -5.25
C LEU A 80 -13.39 5.00 -6.62
N VAL A 81 -12.28 5.56 -7.10
CA VAL A 81 -12.16 6.04 -8.49
C VAL A 81 -11.17 5.16 -9.24
N ALA A 82 -11.67 4.39 -10.20
CA ALA A 82 -10.84 3.55 -11.07
C ALA A 82 -10.50 4.32 -12.35
N VAL A 83 -9.22 4.63 -12.53
CA VAL A 83 -8.64 5.27 -13.71
C VAL A 83 -8.00 4.19 -14.56
N LEU A 84 -8.63 3.87 -15.68
CA LEU A 84 -8.30 2.70 -16.51
C LEU A 84 -7.76 3.12 -17.86
N ASP A 85 -6.57 2.64 -18.18
CA ASP A 85 -5.98 2.80 -19.50
C ASP A 85 -6.72 1.94 -20.52
N VAL A 86 -7.22 2.59 -21.57
CA VAL A 86 -7.89 1.97 -22.72
C VAL A 86 -7.14 2.25 -24.02
N SER A 87 -5.83 2.50 -23.95
CA SER A 87 -4.96 2.57 -25.13
C SER A 87 -4.91 1.23 -25.87
N GLU A 88 -4.40 1.26 -27.10
CA GLU A 88 -4.29 0.09 -27.98
C GLU A 88 -3.49 -1.06 -27.34
N SER A 89 -2.47 -0.76 -26.53
CA SER A 89 -1.62 -1.74 -25.84
C SER A 89 -2.36 -2.52 -24.73
N MET A 90 -3.49 -1.98 -24.26
CA MET A 90 -4.39 -2.63 -23.31
C MET A 90 -5.40 -3.58 -23.98
N ALA A 91 -5.42 -3.66 -25.31
CA ALA A 91 -6.35 -4.51 -26.04
C ALA A 91 -6.23 -6.01 -25.68
N GLY A 92 -7.34 -6.73 -25.87
CA GLY A 92 -7.38 -8.18 -25.65
C GLY A 92 -7.44 -8.57 -24.17
N ALA A 93 -6.49 -9.43 -23.74
CA ALA A 93 -6.55 -10.09 -22.45
C ALA A 93 -6.38 -9.12 -21.26
N LYS A 94 -5.53 -8.09 -21.39
CA LYS A 94 -5.29 -7.10 -20.32
C LYS A 94 -6.59 -6.41 -19.92
N LEU A 95 -7.23 -5.72 -20.87
CA LEU A 95 -8.50 -5.03 -20.64
C LEU A 95 -9.61 -5.99 -20.22
N ALA A 96 -9.66 -7.22 -20.74
CA ALA A 96 -10.63 -8.21 -20.30
C ALA A 96 -10.49 -8.57 -18.81
N GLN A 97 -9.26 -8.69 -18.30
CA GLN A 97 -9.00 -9.01 -16.90
C GLN A 97 -9.25 -7.80 -15.98
N VAL A 98 -8.90 -6.59 -16.43
CA VAL A 98 -9.27 -5.35 -15.73
C VAL A 98 -10.79 -5.23 -15.60
N LYS A 99 -11.54 -5.48 -16.68
CA LYS A 99 -13.01 -5.48 -16.65
C LYS A 99 -13.58 -6.48 -15.65
N ARG A 100 -13.00 -7.68 -15.56
CA ARG A 100 -13.40 -8.71 -14.58
C ARG A 100 -13.08 -8.28 -13.15
N ALA A 101 -11.92 -7.67 -12.91
CA ALA A 101 -11.57 -7.12 -11.60
C ALA A 101 -12.56 -6.03 -11.17
N MET A 102 -12.93 -5.17 -12.10
CA MET A 102 -13.94 -4.12 -11.90
C MET A 102 -15.36 -4.67 -11.79
N ALA A 103 -15.58 -6.00 -11.76
CA ALA A 103 -16.87 -6.58 -11.35
C ALA A 103 -16.96 -6.79 -9.84
N PHE A 104 -15.83 -6.77 -9.11
CA PHE A 104 -15.75 -6.90 -7.65
C PHE A 104 -16.07 -5.58 -6.92
N VAL A 105 -16.90 -4.74 -7.53
CA VAL A 105 -17.12 -3.36 -7.12
C VAL A 105 -17.74 -3.24 -5.73
N ILE A 106 -17.27 -2.20 -5.02
CA ILE A 106 -17.67 -1.82 -3.67
C ILE A 106 -18.59 -0.58 -3.64
N ASP A 107 -18.97 -0.16 -2.44
CA ASP A 107 -20.03 0.79 -2.08
C ASP A 107 -20.22 1.97 -3.04
N ARG A 108 -19.18 2.75 -3.38
CA ARG A 108 -19.26 3.80 -4.40
C ARG A 108 -18.10 3.70 -5.38
N LEU A 109 -18.42 3.62 -6.67
CA LEU A 109 -17.44 3.53 -7.75
C LEU A 109 -17.66 4.63 -8.79
N SER A 110 -16.57 5.24 -9.23
CA SER A 110 -16.46 5.98 -10.48
C SER A 110 -15.45 5.28 -11.38
N VAL A 111 -15.72 5.22 -12.68
CA VAL A 111 -14.77 4.70 -13.67
C VAL A 111 -14.43 5.82 -14.63
N VAL A 112 -13.14 6.12 -14.75
CA VAL A 112 -12.56 7.03 -15.72
C VAL A 112 -11.74 6.17 -16.68
N ALA A 113 -12.03 6.27 -17.97
CA ALA A 113 -11.23 5.63 -19.01
C ALA A 113 -10.39 6.69 -19.70
N PHE A 114 -9.12 6.40 -19.97
CA PHE A 114 -8.22 7.31 -20.66
C PHE A 114 -7.40 6.63 -21.74
N SER A 115 -7.09 7.39 -22.79
CA SER A 115 -6.10 7.07 -23.82
C SER A 115 -5.36 8.36 -24.13
N GLY A 116 -5.59 9.01 -25.27
CA GLY A 116 -5.10 10.37 -25.53
C GLY A 116 -5.85 11.45 -24.72
N ASP A 117 -7.14 11.23 -24.51
CA ASP A 117 -8.02 12.03 -23.65
C ASP A 117 -8.64 11.14 -22.57
N ALA A 118 -9.16 11.75 -21.50
CA ALA A 118 -9.87 11.06 -20.44
C ALA A 118 -11.37 11.35 -20.45
N ARG A 119 -12.17 10.34 -20.12
CA ARG A 119 -13.62 10.48 -19.97
C ARG A 119 -14.13 9.70 -18.77
N GLN A 120 -15.09 10.26 -18.06
CA GLN A 120 -15.84 9.54 -17.05
C GLN A 120 -16.86 8.61 -17.72
N VAL A 121 -16.73 7.31 -17.47
CA VAL A 121 -17.59 6.24 -18.03
C VAL A 121 -18.71 5.92 -17.07
N ILE A 122 -18.41 5.90 -15.77
CA ILE A 122 -19.39 5.71 -14.70
C ILE A 122 -19.27 6.90 -13.75
N PRO A 123 -20.34 7.69 -13.54
CA PRO A 123 -20.33 8.73 -12.52
C PRO A 123 -20.17 8.11 -11.13
N LEU A 124 -19.57 8.82 -10.18
CA LEU A 124 -19.40 8.31 -8.81
C LEU A 124 -20.75 7.96 -8.17
N THR A 125 -21.09 6.67 -8.22
CA THR A 125 -22.43 6.17 -7.93
C THR A 125 -22.34 5.10 -6.86
N ARG A 126 -23.34 5.11 -5.97
CA ARG A 126 -23.48 4.05 -4.98
C ARG A 126 -23.91 2.76 -5.66
N ILE A 127 -23.09 1.72 -5.53
CA ILE A 127 -23.31 0.40 -6.09
C ILE A 127 -24.26 -0.36 -5.19
N THR A 128 -25.52 -0.35 -5.59
CA THR A 128 -26.61 -1.22 -5.13
C THR A 128 -26.82 -2.34 -6.14
N ASP A 129 -27.56 -3.40 -5.77
CA ASP A 129 -27.89 -4.51 -6.67
C ASP A 129 -28.49 -4.04 -8.01
N ASP A 130 -29.31 -2.99 -7.97
CA ASP A 130 -29.94 -2.39 -9.15
C ASP A 130 -28.92 -1.69 -10.07
N THR A 131 -28.00 -0.93 -9.48
CA THR A 131 -26.97 -0.18 -10.24
C THR A 131 -25.80 -1.06 -10.68
N LYS A 132 -25.58 -2.19 -10.01
CA LYS A 132 -24.45 -3.09 -10.25
C LYS A 132 -24.47 -3.65 -11.67
N ALA A 133 -25.65 -4.03 -12.17
CA ALA A 133 -25.80 -4.50 -13.54
C ALA A 133 -25.45 -3.42 -14.58
N ALA A 134 -25.90 -2.18 -14.35
CA ALA A 134 -25.60 -1.05 -15.23
C ALA A 134 -24.10 -0.69 -15.21
N ALA A 135 -23.48 -0.68 -14.02
CA ALA A 135 -22.05 -0.45 -13.87
C ALA A 135 -21.23 -1.53 -14.57
N LYS A 136 -21.61 -2.81 -14.40
CA LYS A 136 -20.97 -3.93 -15.08
C LYS A 136 -21.06 -3.81 -16.60
N LEU A 137 -22.23 -3.45 -17.13
CA LEU A 137 -22.43 -3.25 -18.57
C LEU A 137 -21.56 -2.09 -19.10
N ALA A 138 -21.47 -0.99 -18.37
CA ALA A 138 -20.63 0.15 -18.74
C ALA A 138 -19.13 -0.21 -18.77
N VAL A 139 -18.65 -1.02 -17.81
CA VAL A 139 -17.28 -1.56 -17.81
C VAL A 139 -17.08 -2.54 -18.96
N GLU A 140 -18.03 -3.46 -19.20
CA GLU A 140 -17.97 -4.44 -20.29
C GLU A 140 -17.92 -3.76 -21.68
N ALA A 141 -18.53 -2.57 -21.81
CA ALA A 141 -18.52 -1.76 -23.03
C ALA A 141 -17.22 -0.96 -23.26
N LEU A 142 -16.24 -1.00 -22.35
CA LEU A 142 -14.94 -0.35 -22.58
C LEU A 142 -14.20 -1.02 -23.74
N GLU A 143 -13.67 -0.25 -24.68
CA GLU A 143 -12.92 -0.77 -25.80
C GLU A 143 -11.60 -0.04 -25.93
N ALA A 144 -10.57 -0.76 -26.37
CA ALA A 144 -9.28 -0.17 -26.66
C ALA A 144 -9.43 0.83 -27.81
N CYS A 145 -8.92 2.04 -27.60
CA CYS A 145 -9.03 3.15 -28.53
C CYS A 145 -7.76 3.25 -29.39
N THR A 146 -7.95 3.59 -30.67
CA THR A 146 -6.88 3.92 -31.61
C THR A 146 -7.01 5.39 -32.02
N PRO A 147 -5.89 6.13 -32.22
CA PRO A 147 -4.50 5.67 -32.24
C PRO A 147 -3.89 5.45 -30.83
N ALA A 148 -2.82 4.64 -30.76
CA ALA A 148 -2.04 4.42 -29.55
C ALA A 148 -1.54 5.74 -28.96
N SER A 149 -2.18 6.17 -27.88
CA SER A 149 -1.79 7.32 -27.07
C SER A 149 -2.21 7.06 -25.63
N THR A 150 -1.37 7.50 -24.71
CA THR A 150 -1.53 7.29 -23.27
C THR A 150 -1.27 8.62 -22.59
N ASN A 151 -2.29 9.15 -21.93
CA ASN A 151 -2.30 10.44 -21.25
C ASN A 151 -2.79 10.20 -19.82
N VAL A 152 -1.89 9.71 -18.99
CA VAL A 152 -2.14 9.43 -17.56
C VAL A 152 -2.55 10.71 -16.85
N ARG A 153 -2.02 11.86 -17.29
CA ARG A 153 -2.37 13.17 -16.71
C ARG A 153 -3.84 13.46 -16.81
N ALA A 154 -4.40 13.32 -18.01
CA ALA A 154 -5.82 13.57 -18.24
C ALA A 154 -6.68 12.63 -17.38
N GLY A 155 -6.29 11.36 -17.24
CA GLY A 155 -6.96 10.39 -16.38
C GLY A 155 -7.00 10.82 -14.92
N LEU A 156 -5.84 11.25 -14.39
CA LEU A 156 -5.73 11.73 -13.01
C LEU A 156 -6.45 13.07 -12.80
N ASP A 157 -6.36 14.02 -13.74
CA ASP A 157 -7.09 15.29 -13.65
C ASP A 157 -8.60 15.07 -13.63
N GLU A 158 -9.12 14.11 -14.41
CA GLU A 158 -10.53 13.76 -14.37
C GLU A 158 -10.89 13.07 -13.04
N ALA A 159 -10.04 12.19 -12.51
CA ALA A 159 -10.24 11.62 -11.18
C ALA A 159 -10.27 12.70 -10.08
N ALA A 160 -9.40 13.70 -10.16
CA ALA A 160 -9.39 14.86 -9.26
C ALA A 160 -10.70 15.64 -9.35
N LYS A 161 -11.23 15.89 -10.55
CA LYS A 161 -12.55 16.53 -10.73
C LYS A 161 -13.68 15.70 -10.12
N VAL A 162 -13.64 14.37 -10.28
CA VAL A 162 -14.64 13.47 -9.69
C VAL A 162 -14.61 13.56 -8.17
N LEU A 163 -13.43 13.50 -7.56
CA LEU A 163 -13.27 13.57 -6.10
C LEU A 163 -13.56 14.96 -5.54
N GLY A 164 -13.14 16.03 -6.23
CA GLY A 164 -13.43 17.42 -5.83
C GLY A 164 -14.89 17.83 -6.04
N GLY A 165 -15.59 17.20 -7.00
CA GLY A 165 -17.00 17.44 -7.30
C GLY A 165 -17.98 16.69 -6.39
N ARG A 166 -17.49 15.96 -5.37
CA ARG A 166 -18.33 15.15 -4.49
C ARG A 166 -19.23 16.02 -3.61
N ARG A 167 -20.53 15.74 -3.68
CA ARG A 167 -21.54 16.31 -2.76
C ARG A 167 -21.63 15.55 -1.43
N GLN A 168 -21.20 14.30 -1.43
CA GLN A 168 -21.19 13.39 -0.29
C GLN A 168 -19.80 12.77 -0.19
N TRP A 169 -19.24 12.82 1.00
CA TRP A 169 -17.91 12.33 1.33
C TRP A 169 -18.07 11.08 2.18
N ASN A 170 -17.47 9.98 1.73
CA ASN A 170 -17.24 8.82 2.57
C ASN A 170 -15.94 9.00 3.34
N ASP A 171 -15.80 8.31 4.48
CA ASP A 171 -14.61 8.36 5.34
C ASP A 171 -13.34 7.80 4.68
N VAL A 172 -13.48 6.98 3.64
CA VAL A 172 -12.34 6.44 2.88
C VAL A 172 -12.50 6.80 1.41
N ALA A 173 -11.44 7.30 0.77
CA ALA A 173 -11.42 7.50 -0.67
C ALA A 173 -10.06 7.11 -1.25
N SER A 174 -10.07 6.34 -2.33
CA SER A 174 -8.84 5.86 -2.96
C SER A 174 -8.98 5.91 -4.48
N VAL A 175 -7.87 6.10 -5.17
CA VAL A 175 -7.78 6.05 -6.62
C VAL A 175 -6.97 4.82 -7.03
N ILE A 176 -7.50 4.00 -7.92
CA ILE A 176 -6.72 2.96 -8.60
C ILE A 176 -6.39 3.47 -10.00
N LEU A 177 -5.11 3.48 -10.36
CA LEU A 177 -4.64 3.75 -11.72
C LEU A 177 -4.10 2.45 -12.33
N VAL A 178 -4.67 2.00 -13.45
CA VAL A 178 -4.18 0.82 -14.18
C VAL A 178 -3.69 1.25 -15.55
N SER A 179 -2.43 0.97 -15.88
CA SER A 179 -1.80 1.31 -17.18
C SER A 179 -0.62 0.39 -17.47
N ASP A 180 -0.19 0.29 -18.71
CA ASP A 180 1.10 -0.34 -19.07
C ASP A 180 2.26 0.65 -19.21
N GLY A 181 2.00 1.93 -18.89
CA GLY A 181 3.02 2.88 -18.41
C GLY A 181 3.97 3.41 -19.48
N HIS A 182 3.40 3.85 -20.61
CA HIS A 182 4.12 4.52 -21.70
C HIS A 182 4.11 6.06 -21.59
N ASP A 183 3.70 6.62 -20.44
CA ASP A 183 3.58 8.07 -20.24
C ASP A 183 4.38 8.57 -19.03
N SER A 184 5.23 9.57 -19.25
CA SER A 184 6.03 10.25 -18.24
C SER A 184 5.24 11.42 -17.67
N CYS A 185 4.19 11.09 -16.92
CA CYS A 185 3.26 12.07 -16.39
C CYS A 185 3.69 12.63 -15.03
N VAL A 186 3.38 13.91 -14.79
CA VAL A 186 3.47 14.57 -13.48
C VAL A 186 2.11 14.53 -12.78
N VAL A 187 2.12 14.12 -11.50
CA VAL A 187 0.94 14.04 -10.63
C VAL A 187 0.22 15.40 -10.50
N PRO A 188 -1.12 15.46 -10.53
CA PRO A 188 -1.86 16.68 -10.19
C PRO A 188 -1.63 17.14 -8.75
N GLU A 189 -1.46 18.46 -8.56
CA GLU A 189 -1.30 19.06 -7.22
C GLU A 189 -2.41 18.67 -6.25
N PHE A 190 -3.63 18.42 -6.76
CA PHE A 190 -4.76 17.92 -6.00
C PHE A 190 -4.47 16.65 -5.19
N PHE A 191 -3.59 15.79 -5.69
CA PHE A 191 -3.20 14.56 -5.01
C PHE A 191 -1.91 14.71 -4.18
N LEU A 192 -1.17 15.81 -4.35
CA LEU A 192 0.08 16.00 -3.64
C LEU A 192 -0.18 16.31 -2.17
N ARG A 193 0.52 15.54 -1.32
CA ARG A 193 0.40 15.56 0.15
C ARG A 193 0.71 16.91 0.79
N ASP A 194 1.53 17.73 0.15
CA ASP A 194 2.08 18.99 0.69
C ASP A 194 1.41 20.24 0.10
N SER A 195 0.35 20.07 -0.70
CA SER A 195 -0.26 21.18 -1.44
C SER A 195 -1.07 22.14 -0.55
N GLY A 196 -1.38 21.76 0.71
CA GLY A 196 -2.17 22.58 1.64
C GLY A 196 -3.59 22.92 1.18
N LEU A 197 -4.02 22.40 0.02
CA LEU A 197 -5.23 22.78 -0.70
C LEU A 197 -6.45 21.93 -0.32
N CYS A 198 -6.25 20.77 0.29
CA CYS A 198 -7.32 19.84 0.65
C CYS A 198 -7.06 19.22 2.03
N SER A 199 -8.06 19.28 2.93
CA SER A 199 -8.06 18.57 4.22
C SER A 199 -8.35 17.08 4.08
N TRP A 200 -8.35 16.56 2.85
CA TRP A 200 -8.77 15.20 2.50
C TRP A 200 -7.72 14.55 1.61
N ARG A 201 -7.32 13.33 1.95
CA ARG A 201 -6.29 12.55 1.24
C ARG A 201 -6.95 11.42 0.46
N ALA A 202 -6.52 11.22 -0.79
CA ALA A 202 -6.94 10.09 -1.61
C ALA A 202 -5.69 9.44 -2.22
N PRO A 203 -5.16 8.36 -1.61
CA PRO A 203 -4.00 7.67 -2.14
C PRO A 203 -4.26 7.16 -3.57
N VAL A 204 -3.23 7.23 -4.41
CA VAL A 204 -3.26 6.72 -5.79
C VAL A 204 -2.45 5.42 -5.85
N HIS A 205 -3.16 4.31 -5.96
CA HIS A 205 -2.58 2.97 -6.11
C HIS A 205 -2.38 2.66 -7.58
N THR A 206 -1.14 2.45 -8.00
CA THR A 206 -0.76 2.30 -9.40
C THR A 206 -0.47 0.83 -9.72
N PHE A 207 -1.15 0.31 -10.74
CA PHE A 207 -1.00 -1.05 -11.27
C PHE A 207 -0.42 -0.99 -12.67
N ARG A 208 0.86 -1.34 -12.76
CA ARG A 208 1.58 -1.42 -14.03
C ARG A 208 1.39 -2.81 -14.63
N LEU A 209 0.96 -2.87 -15.89
CA LEU A 209 0.71 -4.12 -16.60
C LEU A 209 1.74 -4.40 -17.71
N GLY A 210 2.29 -5.61 -17.76
CA GLY A 210 3.21 -6.04 -18.83
C GLY A 210 4.68 -5.71 -18.57
N SER A 211 5.55 -6.05 -19.50
CA SER A 211 7.01 -6.13 -19.31
C SER A 211 7.81 -4.93 -19.79
N ASP A 212 7.16 -3.80 -20.07
CA ASP A 212 7.83 -2.64 -20.66
C ASP A 212 8.80 -1.97 -19.67
N LEU A 213 9.83 -1.31 -20.19
CA LEU A 213 11.02 -0.86 -19.44
C LEU A 213 10.81 0.41 -18.57
N ASP A 214 9.75 1.20 -18.75
CA ASP A 214 9.58 2.49 -18.05
C ASP A 214 8.68 2.40 -16.80
N ALA A 215 9.12 1.64 -15.78
CA ALA A 215 8.39 1.48 -14.52
C ALA A 215 8.43 2.72 -13.60
N ALA A 216 9.30 3.69 -13.89
CA ALA A 216 9.60 4.79 -12.98
C ALA A 216 8.42 5.76 -12.82
N ALA A 217 7.71 6.10 -13.90
CA ALA A 217 6.63 7.09 -13.84
C ALA A 217 5.49 6.68 -12.90
N MET A 218 4.99 5.45 -13.03
CA MET A 218 3.88 4.94 -12.20
C MET A 218 4.28 4.75 -10.73
N TYR A 219 5.53 4.34 -10.49
CA TYR A 219 6.10 4.27 -9.15
C TYR A 219 6.17 5.66 -8.49
N ASN A 220 6.73 6.64 -9.20
CA ASN A 220 6.84 8.03 -8.72
C ASN A 220 5.47 8.65 -8.44
N ILE A 221 4.44 8.33 -9.23
CA ILE A 221 3.06 8.77 -9.00
C ILE A 221 2.53 8.23 -7.67
N SER A 222 2.64 6.92 -7.43
CA SER A 222 2.17 6.33 -6.17
C SER A 222 2.97 6.85 -4.98
N GLU A 223 4.28 7.03 -5.13
CA GLU A 223 5.16 7.52 -4.07
C GLU A 223 4.76 8.94 -3.66
N ALA A 224 4.63 9.86 -4.62
CA ALA A 224 4.33 11.27 -4.36
C ALA A 224 2.96 11.49 -3.66
N VAL A 225 2.01 10.57 -3.87
CA VAL A 225 0.64 10.65 -3.32
C VAL A 225 0.49 9.81 -2.05
N GLY A 226 1.45 8.93 -1.75
CA GLY A 226 1.37 7.98 -0.64
C GLY A 226 0.43 6.80 -0.90
N GLY A 227 0.30 6.37 -2.16
CA GLY A 227 -0.36 5.12 -2.54
C GLY A 227 0.63 3.97 -2.72
N THR A 228 0.16 2.85 -3.30
CA THR A 228 0.99 1.65 -3.52
C THR A 228 1.28 1.41 -5.00
N PHE A 229 2.51 1.06 -5.33
CA PHE A 229 2.89 0.55 -6.66
C PHE A 229 2.77 -0.97 -6.71
N SER A 230 2.22 -1.51 -7.78
CA SER A 230 2.17 -2.95 -8.06
C SER A 230 2.47 -3.23 -9.52
N PHE A 231 3.38 -4.17 -9.76
CA PHE A 231 3.80 -4.58 -11.09
C PHE A 231 3.27 -5.97 -11.41
N ILE A 232 2.59 -6.10 -12.54
CA ILE A 232 1.93 -7.33 -12.97
C ILE A 232 2.41 -7.70 -14.38
N GLU A 233 3.30 -8.66 -14.47
CA GLU A 233 3.79 -9.19 -15.75
C GLU A 233 2.75 -10.10 -16.42
N ASP A 234 2.21 -11.05 -15.66
CA ASP A 234 1.23 -12.03 -16.14
C ASP A 234 -0.19 -11.45 -16.11
N HIS A 235 -0.82 -11.37 -17.28
CA HIS A 235 -2.18 -10.86 -17.38
C HIS A 235 -3.20 -11.74 -16.65
N ALA A 236 -2.90 -13.02 -16.40
CA ALA A 236 -3.77 -13.92 -15.66
C ALA A 236 -4.01 -13.49 -14.21
N VAL A 237 -3.02 -12.86 -13.56
CA VAL A 237 -3.11 -12.47 -12.15
C VAL A 237 -3.65 -11.04 -11.94
N ILE A 238 -3.91 -10.29 -13.01
CA ILE A 238 -4.46 -8.93 -12.95
C ILE A 238 -5.75 -8.89 -12.14
N GLN A 239 -6.65 -9.83 -12.41
CA GLN A 239 -7.95 -9.89 -11.74
C GLN A 239 -7.77 -10.06 -10.23
N ASP A 240 -6.93 -11.01 -9.83
CA ASP A 240 -6.73 -11.36 -8.42
C ASP A 240 -6.01 -10.24 -7.67
N ALA A 241 -4.98 -9.63 -8.26
CA ALA A 241 -4.24 -8.53 -7.66
C ALA A 241 -5.13 -7.29 -7.45
N LEU A 242 -5.94 -6.91 -8.45
CA LEU A 242 -6.89 -5.81 -8.33
C LEU A 242 -8.00 -6.14 -7.34
N ALA A 243 -8.55 -7.36 -7.37
CA ALA A 243 -9.57 -7.79 -6.41
C ALA A 243 -9.04 -7.79 -4.97
N GLN A 244 -7.79 -8.20 -4.76
CA GLN A 244 -7.11 -8.16 -3.47
C GLN A 244 -6.93 -6.73 -2.97
N CYS A 245 -6.50 -5.80 -3.84
CA CYS A 245 -6.36 -4.39 -3.48
C CYS A 245 -7.71 -3.75 -3.11
N ILE A 246 -8.73 -4.00 -3.92
CA ILE A 246 -10.12 -3.57 -3.67
C ILE A 246 -10.64 -4.17 -2.36
N GLY A 247 -10.38 -5.45 -2.10
CA GLY A 247 -10.72 -6.13 -0.86
C GLY A 247 -10.01 -5.53 0.35
N GLY A 248 -8.73 -5.19 0.20
CA GLY A 248 -7.92 -4.52 1.21
C GLY A 248 -8.55 -3.21 1.68
N PHE A 249 -9.06 -2.38 0.76
CA PHE A 249 -9.72 -1.13 1.14
C PHE A 249 -10.92 -1.32 2.09
N ARG A 250 -11.64 -2.44 2.02
CA ARG A 250 -12.75 -2.74 2.95
C ARG A 250 -12.28 -3.10 4.35
N SER A 251 -11.03 -3.50 4.46
CA SER A 251 -10.38 -3.83 5.71
C SER A 251 -9.65 -2.63 6.30
N VAL A 252 -9.68 -1.43 5.71
CA VAL A 252 -9.02 -0.26 6.32
C VAL A 252 -9.71 0.09 7.63
N THR A 253 -8.95 0.11 8.71
CA THR A 253 -9.43 0.41 10.07
C THR A 253 -8.81 1.68 10.66
N ALA A 254 -7.69 2.14 10.11
CA ALA A 254 -7.11 3.43 10.46
C ALA A 254 -6.54 4.10 9.20
N GLN A 255 -6.74 5.41 9.09
CA GLN A 255 -6.23 6.24 8.00
C GLN A 255 -5.48 7.44 8.57
N ASP A 256 -4.63 8.03 7.73
CA ASP A 256 -3.80 9.17 8.09
C ASP A 256 -3.06 8.95 9.42
N VAL A 257 -2.51 7.74 9.57
CA VAL A 257 -1.75 7.37 10.75
C VAL A 257 -0.39 8.05 10.66
N PHE A 258 -0.09 8.85 11.68
CA PHE A 258 1.21 9.46 11.88
C PHE A 258 1.84 8.90 13.15
N LEU A 259 3.10 8.52 13.04
CA LEU A 259 3.94 8.15 14.16
C LEU A 259 4.89 9.31 14.45
N GLU A 260 4.65 9.99 15.56
CA GLU A 260 5.53 11.03 16.08
C GLU A 260 6.40 10.41 17.19
N ILE A 261 7.70 10.66 17.11
CA ILE A 261 8.72 10.17 18.02
C ILE A 261 9.38 11.41 18.61
N SER A 262 9.14 11.64 19.89
CA SER A 262 9.74 12.74 20.64
C SER A 262 10.46 12.20 21.88
N CYS A 263 11.52 12.90 22.26
CA CYS A 263 12.27 12.64 23.47
C CYS A 263 11.60 13.38 24.64
N ALA A 264 11.32 12.69 25.75
CA ALA A 264 10.50 13.22 26.85
C ALA A 264 11.21 14.25 27.75
N GLN A 265 12.48 14.55 27.49
CA GLN A 265 13.24 15.58 28.20
C GLN A 265 13.85 16.54 27.19
N ASP A 266 13.83 17.83 27.52
CA ASP A 266 14.60 18.91 26.87
C ASP A 266 16.12 18.73 27.11
N ASP A 267 16.62 17.50 26.97
CA ASP A 267 18.05 17.23 26.92
C ASP A 267 18.47 17.38 25.47
N ASP A 268 19.04 18.54 25.13
CA ASP A 268 19.58 18.93 23.82
C ASP A 268 20.61 17.91 23.25
N ASP A 269 20.99 16.89 24.02
CA ASP A 269 21.99 15.90 23.68
C ASP A 269 21.39 14.56 23.16
N LEU A 270 20.08 14.30 23.31
CA LEU A 270 19.46 13.03 22.86
C LEU A 270 18.93 13.13 21.43
N ASN A 271 19.72 12.63 20.47
CA ASN A 271 19.43 12.79 19.04
C ASN A 271 18.82 11.52 18.41
N VAL A 272 17.67 11.65 17.76
CA VAL A 272 17.13 10.61 16.86
C VAL A 272 17.95 10.59 15.57
N THR A 273 18.71 9.52 15.34
CA THR A 273 19.64 9.46 14.20
C THR A 273 18.99 8.94 12.93
N ALA A 274 18.10 7.96 13.05
CA ALA A 274 17.36 7.42 11.91
C ALA A 274 16.07 6.73 12.33
N VAL A 275 15.03 6.84 11.50
CA VAL A 275 13.84 5.98 11.60
C VAL A 275 13.71 5.20 10.31
N MET A 276 13.86 3.87 10.41
CA MET A 276 13.62 2.93 9.33
C MET A 276 12.18 2.44 9.39
N ALA A 277 11.35 3.06 8.57
CA ALA A 277 9.94 2.75 8.45
C ALA A 277 9.64 1.99 7.16
N GLY A 278 10.37 0.91 6.85
CA GLY A 278 10.23 0.19 5.58
C GLY A 278 10.30 1.10 4.34
N ARG A 279 9.15 1.61 3.89
CA ARG A 279 8.89 2.41 2.68
C ARG A 279 9.35 3.87 2.75
N SER A 280 9.81 4.39 3.89
CA SER A 280 10.37 5.74 3.98
C SER A 280 11.43 5.81 5.09
N VAL A 281 12.56 6.42 4.77
CA VAL A 281 13.54 6.87 5.76
C VAL A 281 13.28 8.36 5.93
N THR A 282 12.66 8.78 7.04
CA THR A 282 12.57 10.21 7.35
C THR A 282 13.84 10.57 8.12
N SER A 283 14.69 11.42 7.55
CA SER A 283 15.85 11.99 8.24
C SER A 283 15.54 13.41 8.71
N LYS A 284 15.67 13.61 10.03
CA LYS A 284 15.90 14.85 10.79
C LYS A 284 15.00 16.06 10.51
N PHE A 285 14.16 16.38 11.51
CA PHE A 285 13.75 17.76 11.76
C PHE A 285 14.82 18.47 12.62
N PRO A 286 14.89 19.81 12.58
CA PRO A 286 15.85 20.60 13.36
C PRO A 286 15.67 20.56 14.89
N ASP A 287 14.61 19.93 15.42
CA ASP A 287 14.15 20.05 16.81
C ASP A 287 14.07 18.69 17.56
N ASP A 288 14.95 17.72 17.29
CA ASP A 288 15.00 16.38 17.96
C ASP A 288 13.73 15.51 17.87
N GLU A 289 12.75 15.90 17.06
CA GLU A 289 11.53 15.14 16.80
C GLU A 289 11.63 14.36 15.48
N GLY A 290 11.23 13.08 15.50
CA GLY A 290 11.13 12.21 14.33
C GLY A 290 9.68 11.92 13.99
N SER A 291 9.21 12.26 12.79
CA SER A 291 7.86 11.88 12.34
C SER A 291 7.90 10.89 11.17
N VAL A 292 7.03 9.88 11.21
CA VAL A 292 6.80 8.94 10.12
C VAL A 292 5.32 9.00 9.75
N ASP A 293 5.04 9.30 8.49
CA ASP A 293 3.70 9.10 7.94
C ASP A 293 3.53 7.61 7.62
N VAL A 294 2.66 6.96 8.39
CA VAL A 294 2.33 5.54 8.25
C VAL A 294 1.23 5.34 7.19
N GLY A 295 0.41 6.34 6.92
CA GLY A 295 -0.69 6.26 5.96
C GLY A 295 -1.87 5.41 6.47
N GLU A 296 -2.25 4.39 5.72
CA GLU A 296 -3.40 3.54 6.04
C GLU A 296 -2.96 2.23 6.73
N LEU A 297 -3.72 1.75 7.71
CA LEU A 297 -3.58 0.42 8.31
C LEU A 297 -4.84 -0.42 8.10
N TYR A 298 -4.66 -1.64 7.62
CA TYR A 298 -5.72 -2.63 7.43
C TYR A 298 -6.03 -3.37 8.74
N ALA A 299 -7.18 -4.02 8.80
CA ALA A 299 -7.66 -4.75 9.95
C ALA A 299 -6.69 -5.86 10.33
N ASP A 300 -6.35 -5.90 11.62
CA ASP A 300 -5.32 -6.78 12.18
C ASP A 300 -3.94 -6.62 11.51
N GLU A 301 -3.71 -5.57 10.71
CA GLU A 301 -2.39 -5.26 10.16
C GLU A 301 -1.46 -4.82 11.27
N GLU A 302 -0.26 -5.38 11.25
CA GLU A 302 0.82 -5.04 12.14
C GLU A 302 1.97 -4.42 11.34
N ARG A 303 2.44 -3.24 11.77
CA ARG A 303 3.64 -2.60 11.20
C ARG A 303 4.68 -2.39 12.28
N ARG A 304 5.92 -2.72 11.94
CA ARG A 304 7.08 -2.57 12.82
C ARG A 304 8.01 -1.51 12.21
N PHE A 305 8.42 -0.55 13.03
CA PHE A 305 9.29 0.56 12.69
C PHE A 305 10.54 0.44 13.55
N LEU A 306 11.72 0.54 12.94
CA LEU A 306 12.98 0.48 13.69
C LEU A 306 13.59 1.88 13.76
N CYS A 307 13.71 2.41 14.97
CA CYS A 307 14.29 3.71 15.25
C CYS A 307 15.68 3.51 15.84
N PHE A 308 16.62 4.35 15.45
CA PHE A 308 17.96 4.41 16.02
C PHE A 308 18.14 5.74 16.73
N LEU A 309 18.65 5.64 17.95
CA LEU A 309 18.88 6.77 18.85
C LEU A 309 20.36 6.79 19.22
N ASP A 310 20.93 7.99 19.31
CA ASP A 310 22.23 8.18 19.93
C ASP A 310 22.01 8.68 21.35
N ILE A 311 22.33 7.83 22.33
CA ILE A 311 22.18 8.14 23.76
C ILE A 311 23.52 8.71 24.25
N PRO A 312 23.56 10.01 24.58
CA PRO A 312 24.76 10.63 25.11
C PRO A 312 25.05 10.13 26.53
N ARG A 313 26.31 10.19 26.92
CA ARG A 313 26.69 10.04 28.31
C ARG A 313 26.10 11.18 29.15
N LEU A 314 25.26 10.83 30.12
CA LEU A 314 24.90 11.73 31.20
C LEU A 314 26.14 11.97 32.07
N ASP A 315 26.71 13.17 32.02
CA ASP A 315 27.64 13.61 33.04
C ASP A 315 26.85 13.87 34.31
N ASP A 316 27.32 13.36 35.45
CA ASP A 316 26.73 13.66 36.76
C ASP A 316 26.79 15.19 36.96
N ALA A 317 25.72 15.89 36.61
CA ALA A 317 25.56 17.29 36.96
C ALA A 317 25.61 17.35 38.49
N GLY A 318 26.70 17.94 38.99
CA GLY A 318 27.11 17.85 40.39
C GLY A 318 26.01 18.19 41.39
N CYS A 319 26.01 17.45 42.49
CA CYS A 319 25.36 17.80 43.76
C CYS A 319 25.58 19.25 44.17
#